data_AF-A0A844WYG6-F1
#
_entry.id   AF-A0A844WYG6-F1
#
_cell.length_a   1.000
_cell.length_b   1.000
_cell.length_c   1.000
_cell.angle_alpha   90.00
_cell.angle_beta   90.00
_cell.angle_gamma   90.00
#
_symmetry.space_group_name_H-M   'P 1'
#
loop_
_entity.id
_entity.type
_entity.pdbx_description
1 polymer ?
#
loop_
_entity_poly.entity_id
_entity_poly.type
_entity_poly.pdbx_seq_one_letter_code
_entity_poly.pdbx_strand_id
1 'polypeptide(L)'
;MKRDHAFLIELLDTFTSSRVFRQKLKIIDKQNIRGWETWLQIEFSYYLTELEDNIEWYRELRCLPDKRYAAMKNRCSIIPDFVVRKKGWSQNYFLFIEFKQNASPSDCIKNMFLDLQKILSIKKNENIDVRSYWCVGFTKSKNIQELKEKIHKYNDDCYNGYYDIKQYLTIKRIGRTPYSMIAF
;
A
#
# COMPACT_ATOMS: atom_id res chain seq x y z
N MET A 1 -9.44 11.01 -4.85
CA MET A 1 -9.50 10.06 -3.71
C MET A 1 -10.49 8.92 -3.90
N LYS A 2 -11.83 9.10 -3.85
CA LYS A 2 -12.78 7.96 -3.95
C LYS A 2 -12.60 7.06 -5.19
N ARG A 3 -12.39 7.65 -6.36
CA ARG A 3 -12.11 6.91 -7.61
C ARG A 3 -10.76 6.18 -7.57
N ASP A 4 -9.78 6.78 -6.91
CA ASP A 4 -8.42 6.23 -6.81
C ASP A 4 -8.39 5.06 -5.82
N HIS A 5 -9.11 5.18 -4.70
CA HIS A 5 -9.37 4.09 -3.77
C HIS A 5 -10.08 2.93 -4.48
N ALA A 6 -11.17 3.20 -5.21
CA ALA A 6 -11.90 2.16 -5.94
C ALA A 6 -10.99 1.42 -6.94
N PHE A 7 -10.16 2.16 -7.67
CA PHE A 7 -9.19 1.58 -8.59
C PHE A 7 -8.13 0.72 -7.87
N LEU A 8 -7.58 1.20 -6.74
CA LEU A 8 -6.66 0.40 -5.94
C LEU A 8 -7.30 -0.91 -5.48
N ILE A 9 -8.52 -0.84 -4.92
CA ILE A 9 -9.22 -2.03 -4.43
C ILE A 9 -9.52 -3.00 -5.58
N GLU A 10 -9.86 -2.52 -6.77
CA GLU A 10 -10.05 -3.35 -7.97
C GLU A 10 -8.76 -4.12 -8.33
N LEU A 11 -7.61 -3.46 -8.32
CA LEU A 11 -6.31 -4.10 -8.58
C LEU A 11 -6.00 -5.16 -7.53
N LEU A 12 -6.15 -4.80 -6.25
CA LEU A 12 -5.85 -5.69 -5.13
C LEU A 12 -6.80 -6.88 -5.04
N ASP A 13 -8.09 -6.69 -5.29
CA ASP A 13 -9.07 -7.77 -5.30
C ASP A 13 -8.77 -8.79 -6.38
N THR A 14 -8.46 -8.33 -7.59
CA THR A 14 -8.12 -9.19 -8.72
C THR A 14 -6.84 -9.97 -8.43
N PHE A 15 -5.79 -9.27 -8.00
CA PHE A 15 -4.51 -9.86 -7.61
C PHE A 15 -4.68 -10.93 -6.51
N THR A 16 -5.33 -10.57 -5.40
CA THR A 16 -5.54 -11.48 -4.27
C THR A 16 -6.57 -12.58 -4.53
N SER A 17 -7.32 -12.49 -5.64
CA SER A 17 -8.25 -13.53 -6.07
C SER A 17 -7.62 -14.68 -6.82
N SER A 18 -6.39 -14.51 -7.31
CA SER A 18 -5.64 -15.57 -7.98
C SER A 18 -5.53 -16.83 -7.10
N ARG A 19 -5.94 -17.98 -7.66
CA ARG A 19 -5.81 -19.30 -7.02
C ARG A 19 -4.34 -19.61 -6.71
N VAL A 20 -3.45 -19.28 -7.64
CA VAL A 20 -2.01 -19.51 -7.52
C VAL A 20 -1.43 -18.67 -6.39
N PHE A 21 -1.78 -17.38 -6.33
CA PHE A 21 -1.35 -16.49 -5.25
C PHE A 21 -1.80 -17.00 -3.87
N ARG A 22 -3.07 -17.39 -3.74
CA ARG A 22 -3.61 -17.95 -2.49
C ARG A 22 -2.95 -19.28 -2.09
N GLN A 23 -2.55 -20.11 -3.05
CA GLN A 23 -1.78 -21.33 -2.78
C GLN A 23 -0.39 -21.00 -2.24
N LYS A 24 0.32 -20.05 -2.87
CA LYS A 24 1.62 -19.57 -2.39
C LYS A 24 1.53 -19.00 -0.97
N LEU A 25 0.51 -18.20 -0.65
CA LEU A 25 0.26 -17.71 0.71
C LEU A 25 0.05 -18.83 1.75
N LYS A 26 -0.64 -19.92 1.37
CA LYS A 26 -0.79 -21.09 2.27
C LYS A 26 0.54 -21.79 2.52
N ILE A 27 1.41 -21.86 1.52
CA ILE A 27 2.76 -22.43 1.69
C ILE A 27 3.58 -21.53 2.63
N ILE A 28 3.55 -20.22 2.41
CA ILE A 28 4.20 -19.23 3.28
C ILE A 28 3.76 -19.41 4.73
N ASP A 29 2.45 -19.55 4.98
CA ASP A 29 1.93 -19.80 6.32
C ASP A 29 2.39 -21.14 6.89
N LYS A 30 2.20 -22.23 6.13
CA LYS A 30 2.52 -23.60 6.55
C LYS A 30 4.00 -23.76 6.90
N GLN A 31 4.87 -23.09 6.16
CA GLN A 31 6.32 -23.13 6.36
C GLN A 31 6.84 -22.00 7.26
N ASN A 32 5.94 -21.17 7.80
CA ASN A 32 6.28 -20.01 8.63
C ASN A 32 7.33 -19.07 7.99
N ILE A 33 7.24 -18.87 6.68
CA ILE A 33 8.13 -17.98 5.93
C ILE A 33 7.86 -16.54 6.37
N ARG A 34 8.92 -15.81 6.71
CA ARG A 34 8.89 -14.42 7.16
C ARG A 34 9.56 -13.51 6.13
N GLY A 35 9.30 -12.20 6.21
CA GLY A 35 9.98 -11.20 5.38
C GLY A 35 9.68 -11.35 3.89
N TRP A 36 8.48 -11.80 3.53
CA TRP A 36 8.10 -12.07 2.14
C TRP A 36 7.54 -10.83 1.43
N GLU A 37 7.71 -9.63 1.99
CA GLU A 37 7.28 -8.36 1.39
C GLU A 37 7.87 -8.17 -0.01
N THR A 38 9.17 -8.44 -0.19
CA THR A 38 9.82 -8.36 -1.51
C THR A 38 9.23 -9.38 -2.50
N TRP A 39 8.90 -10.60 -2.05
CA TRP A 39 8.23 -11.58 -2.90
C TRP A 39 6.82 -11.10 -3.30
N LEU A 40 6.06 -10.51 -2.38
CA LEU A 40 4.75 -9.92 -2.67
C LEU A 40 4.88 -8.82 -3.73
N GLN A 41 5.87 -7.94 -3.61
CA GLN A 41 6.15 -6.90 -4.61
C GLN A 41 6.47 -7.51 -5.99
N ILE A 42 7.26 -8.58 -6.05
CA ILE A 42 7.55 -9.29 -7.32
C ILE A 42 6.27 -9.87 -7.93
N GLU A 43 5.43 -10.55 -7.15
CA GLU A 43 4.17 -11.12 -7.65
C GLU A 43 3.20 -10.04 -8.13
N PHE A 44 3.15 -8.90 -7.43
CA PHE A 44 2.32 -7.77 -7.85
C PHE A 44 2.85 -7.13 -9.14
N SER A 45 4.17 -7.02 -9.30
CA SER A 45 4.81 -6.55 -10.54
C SER A 45 4.44 -7.43 -11.73
N TYR A 46 4.48 -8.75 -11.55
CA TYR A 46 4.04 -9.71 -12.56
C TYR A 46 2.57 -9.49 -12.93
N TYR A 47 1.68 -9.37 -11.93
CA TYR A 47 0.27 -9.06 -12.17
C TYR A 47 0.05 -7.75 -12.93
N LEU A 48 0.76 -6.67 -12.59
CA LEU A 48 0.63 -5.38 -13.28
C LEU A 48 1.13 -5.45 -14.73
N THR A 49 2.15 -6.27 -15.02
CA THR A 49 2.66 -6.50 -16.37
C THR A 49 1.61 -7.14 -17.26
N GLU A 50 0.86 -8.13 -16.76
CA GLU A 50 -0.22 -8.78 -17.52
C GLU A 50 -1.40 -7.83 -17.87
N LEU A 51 -1.41 -6.60 -17.33
CA LEU A 51 -2.40 -5.56 -17.62
C LEU A 51 -1.92 -4.53 -18.66
N GLU A 52 -0.78 -4.77 -19.33
CA GLU A 52 0.01 -3.90 -20.23
C GLU A 52 -0.78 -2.82 -21.03
N ASP A 53 -1.99 -3.12 -21.53
CA ASP A 53 -2.78 -2.18 -22.33
C ASP A 53 -3.61 -1.16 -21.54
N ASN A 54 -3.79 -1.36 -20.23
CA ASN A 54 -4.75 -0.63 -19.38
C ASN A 54 -4.09 0.17 -18.26
N ILE A 55 -2.81 -0.09 -17.98
CA ILE A 55 -2.10 0.49 -16.84
C ILE A 55 -0.65 0.81 -17.22
N GLU A 56 -0.16 1.93 -16.67
CA GLU A 56 1.26 2.25 -16.63
C GLU A 56 1.73 2.09 -15.19
N TRP A 57 2.90 1.47 -14.98
CA TRP A 57 3.43 1.28 -13.64
C TRP A 57 4.96 1.28 -13.61
N TYR A 58 5.51 1.68 -12.47
CA TYR A 58 6.94 1.71 -12.17
C TYR A 58 7.21 1.23 -10.75
N ARG A 59 8.36 0.59 -10.54
CA ARG A 59 8.89 0.24 -9.22
C ARG A 59 9.88 1.30 -8.74
N GLU A 60 9.88 1.54 -7.43
CA GLU A 60 10.94 2.27 -6.73
C GLU A 60 11.35 3.59 -7.40
N LEU A 61 10.35 4.32 -7.92
CA LEU A 61 10.60 5.56 -8.64
C LEU A 61 10.97 6.66 -7.64
N ARG A 62 12.21 7.13 -7.72
CA ARG A 62 12.73 8.14 -6.79
C ARG A 62 12.00 9.48 -6.98
N CYS A 63 11.29 9.92 -5.94
CA CYS A 63 10.71 11.25 -5.87
C CYS A 63 11.66 12.18 -5.09
N LEU A 64 12.10 13.29 -5.68
CA LEU A 64 12.99 14.24 -5.00
C LEU A 64 12.21 15.10 -3.97
N PRO A 65 12.83 15.55 -2.87
CA PRO A 65 12.24 16.54 -1.95
C PRO A 65 12.53 18.00 -2.40
N ASP A 66 11.74 18.97 -1.90
CA ASP A 66 11.87 20.42 -2.19
C ASP A 66 13.29 20.96 -1.86
N LYS A 67 13.80 21.87 -2.71
CA LYS A 67 15.06 22.61 -2.57
C LYS A 67 15.17 23.43 -1.26
N ARG A 68 14.06 23.85 -0.64
CA ARG A 68 14.06 24.51 0.68
C ARG A 68 14.29 23.55 1.85
N TYR A 69 13.84 22.29 1.71
CA TYR A 69 14.11 21.22 2.67
C TYR A 69 15.49 20.58 2.45
N ALA A 70 16.03 20.67 1.21
CA ALA A 70 17.39 20.23 0.90
C ALA A 70 18.47 20.99 1.69
N ALA A 71 18.17 22.19 2.19
CA ALA A 71 19.04 22.97 3.08
C ALA A 71 18.94 22.57 4.57
N MET A 72 17.87 21.87 4.98
CA MET A 72 17.63 21.45 6.36
C MET A 72 17.59 19.92 6.46
N LYS A 73 18.78 19.30 6.58
CA LYS A 73 19.04 17.87 6.88
C LYS A 73 18.62 16.87 5.78
N ASN A 74 19.64 16.24 5.18
CA ASN A 74 19.62 14.92 4.52
C ASN A 74 18.33 14.54 3.74
N ARG A 75 18.28 14.96 2.47
CA ARG A 75 17.59 14.32 1.32
C ARG A 75 16.70 13.10 1.64
N CYS A 76 15.50 13.29 2.16
CA CYS A 76 14.49 12.23 2.20
C CYS A 76 13.76 12.16 0.86
N SER A 77 14.34 11.48 -0.12
CA SER A 77 13.56 11.03 -1.28
C SER A 77 12.65 9.90 -0.84
N ILE A 78 11.35 10.01 -1.09
CA ILE A 78 10.43 8.88 -0.89
C ILE A 78 10.42 8.06 -2.16
N ILE A 79 10.59 6.75 -1.96
CA ILE A 79 10.67 5.75 -3.00
C ILE A 79 9.52 4.79 -2.67
N PRO A 80 8.31 5.03 -3.21
CA PRO A 80 7.21 4.09 -2.99
C PRO A 80 7.53 2.76 -3.67
N ASP A 81 6.96 1.67 -3.15
CA ASP A 81 7.09 0.36 -3.79
C ASP A 81 6.58 0.36 -5.22
N PHE A 82 5.43 1.01 -5.47
CA PHE A 82 4.84 1.17 -6.79
C PHE A 82 4.31 2.57 -7.05
N VAL A 83 4.42 2.96 -8.31
CA VAL A 83 3.77 4.13 -8.90
C VAL A 83 2.92 3.63 -10.05
N VAL A 84 1.60 3.81 -10.00
CA VAL A 84 0.66 3.25 -10.98
C VAL A 84 -0.29 4.31 -11.54
N ARG A 85 -0.68 4.17 -12.80
CA ARG A 85 -1.62 5.06 -13.48
C ARG A 85 -2.54 4.27 -14.42
N LYS A 86 -3.84 4.47 -14.30
CA LYS A 86 -4.83 3.92 -15.24
C LYS A 86 -4.77 4.69 -16.56
N LYS A 87 -4.89 3.98 -17.69
CA LYS A 87 -5.00 4.60 -19.02
C LYS A 87 -6.13 5.64 -19.05
N GLY A 88 -5.87 6.77 -19.70
CA GLY A 88 -6.80 7.91 -19.78
C GLY A 88 -6.76 8.87 -18.58
N TRP A 89 -5.95 8.60 -17.56
CA TRP A 89 -5.67 9.60 -16.51
C TRP A 89 -4.67 10.65 -16.99
N SER A 90 -4.75 11.86 -16.43
CA SER A 90 -3.83 12.97 -16.71
C SER A 90 -2.38 12.52 -16.66
N GLN A 91 -1.59 12.95 -17.66
CA GLN A 91 -0.17 12.66 -17.73
C GLN A 91 0.52 13.20 -16.47
N ASN A 92 1.50 12.46 -15.95
CA ASN A 92 2.28 12.76 -14.75
C ASN A 92 1.56 12.66 -13.39
N TYR A 93 0.29 12.22 -13.33
CA TYR A 93 -0.43 12.00 -12.07
C TYR A 93 -0.55 10.51 -11.75
N PHE A 94 0.15 10.07 -10.71
CA PHE A 94 0.23 8.65 -10.36
C PHE A 94 -0.30 8.35 -8.95
N LEU A 95 -0.84 7.15 -8.80
CA LEU A 95 -1.21 6.55 -7.53
C LEU A 95 0.01 5.83 -6.96
N PHE A 96 0.40 6.19 -5.74
CA PHE A 96 1.54 5.58 -5.06
C PHE A 96 1.04 4.48 -4.12
N ILE A 97 1.69 3.33 -4.14
CA ILE A 97 1.36 2.17 -3.30
C ILE A 97 2.60 1.80 -2.51
N GLU A 98 2.43 1.63 -1.22
CA GLU A 98 3.44 1.07 -0.32
C GLU A 98 2.90 -0.20 0.30
N PHE A 99 3.60 -1.31 0.12
CA PHE A 99 3.25 -2.56 0.78
C PHE A 99 3.89 -2.64 2.16
N LYS A 100 3.14 -3.24 3.09
CA LYS A 100 3.66 -3.67 4.37
C LYS A 100 3.23 -5.08 4.69
N GLN A 101 4.15 -5.86 5.24
CA GLN A 101 3.93 -7.23 5.61
C GLN A 101 4.38 -7.47 7.05
N ASN A 102 3.47 -7.93 7.91
CA ASN A 102 3.85 -8.49 9.20
C ASN A 102 2.85 -9.54 9.67
N ALA A 103 3.34 -10.64 10.26
CA ALA A 103 2.47 -11.65 10.86
C ALA A 103 1.66 -11.08 12.03
N SER A 104 2.24 -10.17 12.81
CA SER A 104 1.58 -9.42 13.88
C SER A 104 0.71 -8.30 13.27
N PRO A 105 -0.61 -8.31 13.52
CA PRO A 105 -1.48 -7.23 13.05
C PRO A 105 -1.09 -5.86 13.58
N SER A 106 -0.70 -5.77 14.84
CA SER A 106 -0.33 -4.51 15.48
C SER A 106 0.92 -3.90 14.84
N ASP A 107 1.94 -4.72 14.57
CA ASP A 107 3.17 -4.26 13.92
C ASP A 107 2.94 -3.91 12.45
N CYS A 108 2.09 -4.68 11.75
CA CYS A 108 1.70 -4.36 10.38
C CYS A 108 1.05 -2.97 10.34
N ILE A 109 0.02 -2.75 11.16
CA ILE A 109 -0.73 -1.49 11.23
C ILE A 109 0.22 -0.33 11.60
N LYS A 110 1.03 -0.50 12.65
CA LYS A 110 2.02 0.51 13.07
C LYS A 110 2.93 0.91 11.92
N ASN A 111 3.50 -0.05 11.20
CA ASN A 111 4.39 0.24 10.08
C ASN A 111 3.65 0.97 8.96
N MET A 112 2.41 0.56 8.64
CA MET A 112 1.59 1.27 7.64
C MET A 112 1.40 2.76 8.00
N PHE A 113 1.12 3.05 9.27
CA PHE A 113 0.98 4.43 9.74
C PHE A 113 2.30 5.22 9.71
N LEU A 114 3.43 4.58 10.02
CA LEU A 114 4.75 5.21 9.92
C LEU A 114 5.08 5.61 8.47
N ASP A 115 4.68 4.81 7.49
CA ASP A 115 4.84 5.19 6.09
C ASP A 115 3.89 6.30 5.70
N LEU A 116 2.63 6.26 6.16
CA LEU A 116 1.66 7.34 5.95
C LEU A 116 2.19 8.72 6.44
N GLN A 117 2.91 8.76 7.57
CA GLN A 117 3.61 9.96 8.04
C GLN A 117 4.66 10.49 7.07
N LYS A 118 5.41 9.61 6.41
CA LYS A 118 6.45 10.02 5.47
C LYS A 118 5.85 10.81 4.31
N ILE A 119 4.64 10.47 3.83
CA ILE A 119 4.01 11.18 2.71
C ILE A 119 3.58 12.59 3.06
N LEU A 120 3.23 12.89 4.31
CA LEU A 120 2.93 14.27 4.70
C LEU A 120 4.12 15.22 4.53
N SER A 121 5.34 14.67 4.45
CA SER A 121 6.54 15.44 4.11
C SER A 121 6.75 15.65 2.61
N ILE A 122 5.95 15.00 1.74
CA ILE A 122 5.98 15.18 0.29
C ILE A 122 5.11 16.39 -0.08
N LYS A 123 5.72 17.43 -0.66
CA LYS A 123 4.99 18.40 -1.49
C LYS A 123 5.39 18.26 -2.95
N LYS A 124 4.43 18.58 -3.84
CA LYS A 124 4.44 18.42 -5.31
C LYS A 124 5.83 18.51 -5.92
N ASN A 125 6.19 17.48 -6.69
CA ASN A 125 7.40 17.44 -7.48
C ASN A 125 7.16 18.09 -8.84
N GLU A 126 8.20 18.67 -9.45
CA GLU A 126 8.09 19.35 -10.75
C GLU A 126 7.85 18.37 -11.93
N ASN A 127 8.20 17.08 -11.78
CA ASN A 127 8.17 16.09 -12.87
C ASN A 127 7.12 14.97 -12.71
N ILE A 128 6.70 14.65 -11.48
CA ILE A 128 5.70 13.60 -11.17
C ILE A 128 4.84 14.09 -10.01
N ASP A 129 3.55 14.25 -10.25
CA ASP A 129 2.59 14.65 -9.22
C ASP A 129 1.97 13.42 -8.56
N VAL A 130 2.02 13.41 -7.22
CA VAL A 130 1.30 12.41 -6.41
C VAL A 130 -0.19 12.69 -6.53
N ARG A 131 -0.93 11.76 -7.15
CA ARG A 131 -2.39 11.83 -7.23
C ARG A 131 -3.05 11.41 -5.93
N SER A 132 -2.56 10.30 -5.38
CA SER A 132 -2.96 9.76 -4.08
C SER A 132 -1.90 8.76 -3.64
N TYR A 133 -1.69 8.63 -2.33
CA TYR A 133 -0.85 7.59 -1.76
C TYR A 133 -1.71 6.63 -0.95
N TRP A 134 -1.35 5.36 -0.98
CA TRP A 134 -2.04 4.29 -0.27
C TRP A 134 -1.05 3.34 0.36
N CYS A 135 -1.30 2.97 1.61
CA CYS A 135 -0.58 1.91 2.27
C CYS A 135 -1.41 0.62 2.24
N VAL A 136 -0.77 -0.49 1.89
CA VAL A 136 -1.44 -1.79 1.76
C VAL A 136 -0.72 -2.82 2.64
N GLY A 137 -1.41 -3.26 3.69
CA GLY A 137 -0.90 -4.20 4.68
C GLY A 137 -1.37 -5.63 4.42
N PHE A 138 -0.47 -6.59 4.59
CA PHE A 138 -0.80 -8.02 4.63
C PHE A 138 -0.42 -8.60 6.00
N THR A 139 -1.43 -9.12 6.71
CA THR A 139 -1.23 -9.61 8.08
C THR A 139 -2.01 -10.90 8.39
N LYS A 140 -1.54 -11.68 9.37
CA LYS A 140 -2.24 -12.90 9.82
C LYS A 140 -3.38 -12.50 10.76
N SER A 141 -4.59 -12.40 10.23
CA SER A 141 -5.80 -12.30 11.03
C SER A 141 -7.00 -12.74 10.22
N LYS A 142 -7.91 -13.46 10.88
CA LYS A 142 -9.23 -13.80 10.33
C LYS A 142 -10.33 -12.87 10.87
N ASN A 143 -10.04 -12.08 11.89
CA ASN A 143 -10.99 -11.22 12.57
C ASN A 143 -10.90 -9.79 12.01
N ILE A 144 -11.77 -9.48 11.06
CA ILE A 144 -11.83 -8.16 10.41
C ILE A 144 -12.22 -7.07 11.42
N GLN A 145 -13.11 -7.38 12.37
CA GLN A 145 -13.57 -6.42 13.35
C GLN A 145 -12.45 -6.01 14.31
N GLU A 146 -11.66 -6.97 14.78
CA GLU A 146 -10.47 -6.69 15.60
C GLU A 146 -9.44 -5.82 14.86
N LEU A 147 -9.19 -6.11 13.57
CA LEU A 147 -8.31 -5.28 12.75
C LEU A 147 -8.82 -3.84 12.65
N LYS A 148 -10.13 -3.67 12.42
CA LYS A 148 -10.77 -2.38 12.31
C LYS A 148 -10.65 -1.56 13.60
N GLU A 149 -10.89 -2.20 14.75
CA GLU A 149 -10.75 -1.59 16.07
C GLU A 149 -9.31 -1.17 16.35
N LYS A 150 -8.34 -2.01 16.02
CA LYS A 150 -6.90 -1.69 16.15
C LYS A 150 -6.50 -0.49 15.32
N ILE A 151 -6.97 -0.41 14.06
CA ILE A 151 -6.66 0.72 13.17
C ILE A 151 -7.28 2.02 13.69
N HIS A 152 -8.55 1.99 14.11
CA HIS A 152 -9.20 3.18 14.65
C HIS A 152 -8.51 3.66 15.93
N LYS A 153 -8.22 2.74 16.86
CA LYS A 153 -7.46 3.08 18.07
C LYS A 153 -6.11 3.70 17.74
N TYR A 154 -5.36 3.13 16.80
CA TYR A 154 -4.05 3.68 16.43
C TYR A 154 -4.15 5.07 15.77
N ASN A 155 -5.17 5.31 14.94
CA ASN A 155 -5.41 6.61 14.31
C ASN A 155 -5.79 7.69 15.35
N ASP A 156 -6.61 7.33 16.32
CA ASP A 156 -7.06 8.26 17.36
C ASP A 156 -5.91 8.57 18.33
N ASP A 157 -5.23 7.54 18.84
CA ASP A 157 -4.17 7.65 19.86
C ASP A 157 -2.89 8.33 19.33
N CYS A 158 -2.45 7.99 18.11
CA CYS A 158 -1.14 8.42 17.59
C CYS A 158 -1.24 9.59 16.60
N TYR A 159 -2.42 9.85 16.04
CA TYR A 159 -2.60 10.80 14.94
C TYR A 159 -3.74 11.80 15.14
N ASN A 160 -4.43 11.77 16.28
CA ASN A 160 -5.53 12.68 16.60
C ASN A 160 -6.59 12.76 15.49
N GLY A 161 -6.84 11.65 14.78
CA GLY A 161 -7.77 11.60 13.66
C GLY A 161 -7.36 12.41 12.43
N TYR A 162 -6.08 12.81 12.30
CA TYR A 162 -5.58 13.63 11.19
C TYR A 162 -5.86 13.04 9.81
N TYR A 163 -5.90 11.71 9.72
CA TYR A 163 -6.25 11.02 8.49
C TYR A 163 -7.72 10.59 8.51
N ASP A 164 -8.45 10.92 7.45
CA ASP A 164 -9.78 10.36 7.17
C ASP A 164 -9.68 8.90 6.67
N ILE A 165 -9.02 8.06 7.47
CA ILE A 165 -8.90 6.62 7.23
C ILE A 165 -10.29 5.99 7.25
N LYS A 166 -11.24 6.54 8.03
CA LYS A 166 -12.60 5.99 8.11
C LYS A 166 -13.28 5.95 6.74
N GLN A 167 -13.07 6.96 5.90
CA GLN A 167 -13.68 7.01 4.57
C GLN A 167 -13.05 6.01 3.57
N TYR A 168 -11.77 5.68 3.71
CA TYR A 168 -11.02 4.90 2.71
C TYR A 168 -10.39 3.61 3.25
N LEU A 169 -10.77 3.17 4.45
CA LEU A 169 -10.33 1.91 5.03
C LEU A 169 -11.05 0.73 4.36
N THR A 170 -10.25 -0.13 3.73
CA THR A 170 -10.69 -1.44 3.25
C THR A 170 -9.94 -2.55 4.00
N ILE A 171 -10.68 -3.48 4.59
CA ILE A 171 -10.11 -4.70 5.19
C ILE A 171 -10.80 -5.90 4.55
N LYS A 172 -10.02 -6.81 3.98
CA LYS A 172 -10.54 -8.00 3.30
C LYS A 172 -9.76 -9.24 3.65
N ARG A 173 -10.48 -10.32 3.94
CA ARG A 173 -9.85 -11.64 4.09
C ARG A 173 -9.43 -12.17 2.73
N ILE A 174 -8.21 -12.69 2.63
CA ILE A 174 -7.69 -13.24 1.37
C ILE A 174 -8.14 -14.68 1.22
N GLY A 175 -9.33 -14.89 0.65
CA GLY A 175 -9.92 -16.20 0.42
C GLY A 175 -9.89 -17.11 1.66
N ARG A 176 -9.54 -18.39 1.47
CA ARG A 176 -9.36 -19.37 2.56
C ARG A 176 -7.91 -19.44 3.06
N THR A 177 -7.21 -18.31 3.10
CA THR A 177 -5.89 -18.20 3.74
C THR A 177 -6.05 -17.68 5.18
N PRO A 178 -5.00 -17.70 6.00
CA PRO A 178 -5.00 -17.06 7.32
C PRO A 178 -4.71 -15.55 7.26
N TYR A 179 -4.49 -15.00 6.07
CA TYR A 179 -4.13 -13.60 5.89
C TYR A 179 -5.35 -12.74 5.55
N SER A 180 -5.28 -11.48 6.01
CA SER A 180 -6.13 -10.39 5.58
C SER A 180 -5.27 -9.27 4.98
N MET A 181 -5.87 -8.57 4.04
CA MET A 181 -5.35 -7.36 3.44
C MET A 181 -6.03 -6.15 4.07
N ILE A 182 -5.26 -5.09 4.29
CA ILE A 182 -5.70 -3.79 4.79
C ILE A 182 -5.24 -2.75 3.78
N ALA A 183 -6.07 -1.79 3.43
CA ALA A 183 -5.69 -0.66 2.58
C ALA A 183 -6.31 0.63 3.13
N PHE A 184 -5.52 1.70 3.22
CA PHE A 184 -5.95 3.06 3.54
C PHE A 184 -4.86 4.10 3.20
#